data_AF-A0A1H0AUR4-F1
#
_entry.id   AF-A0A1H0AUR4-F1
#
_cell.length_a   1.000
_cell.length_b   1.000
_cell.length_c   1.000
_cell.angle_alpha   90.00
_cell.angle_beta   90.00
_cell.angle_gamma   90.00
#
_symmetry.space_group_name_H-M   'P 1'
#
loop_
_entity.id
_entity.type
_entity.pdbx_description
1 polymer ?
#
loop_
_entity_poly.entity_id
_entity_poly.type
_entity_poly.pdbx_seq_one_letter_code
_entity_poly.pdbx_strand_id
1 'polypeptide(L)'
;MSDRFSAGARVRTVHHDPPHHTRLPRYARGKRGTVVEPEGRALLADRNAQGRGDAPLEQVYAVSFPARELWGEGDHDVVLDLFESYLEDDDPGDRAEAAAAPGTSRAQTGGKDGKP
;
A
#
# COMPACT_ATOMS: atom_id res chain seq x y z
N MET A 1 2.21 21.37 -11.26
CA MET A 1 2.04 19.91 -11.21
C MET A 1 1.82 19.60 -9.75
N SER A 2 0.63 19.11 -9.40
CA SER A 2 0.27 18.86 -8.00
C SER A 2 0.82 17.51 -7.57
N ASP A 3 1.34 17.43 -6.35
CA ASP A 3 1.76 16.17 -5.75
C ASP A 3 0.53 15.30 -5.48
N ARG A 4 0.63 13.99 -5.72
CA ARG A 4 -0.50 13.05 -5.54
C ARG A 4 -0.96 12.98 -4.09
N PHE A 5 0.00 12.90 -3.16
CA PHE A 5 -0.27 12.85 -1.72
C PHE A 5 0.18 14.15 -1.05
N SER A 6 -0.68 14.70 -0.20
CA SER A 6 -0.36 15.85 0.65
C SER A 6 0.25 15.41 1.99
N ALA A 7 0.93 16.33 2.67
CA ALA A 7 1.33 16.14 4.07
C ALA A 7 0.12 15.76 4.93
N GLY A 8 0.27 14.72 5.75
CA GLY A 8 -0.79 14.14 6.58
C GLY A 8 -1.66 13.09 5.87
N ALA A 9 -1.50 12.87 4.56
CA ALA A 9 -2.22 11.81 3.85
C ALA A 9 -1.84 10.43 4.40
N ARG A 10 -2.85 9.58 4.59
CA ARG A 10 -2.64 8.16 4.94
C ARG A 10 -2.37 7.38 3.67
N VAL A 11 -1.32 6.60 3.71
CA VAL A 11 -0.89 5.78 2.59
C VAL A 11 -0.60 4.37 3.05
N ARG A 12 -0.70 3.44 2.11
CA ARG A 12 -0.23 2.08 2.27
C ARG A 12 0.83 1.81 1.23
N THR A 13 1.89 1.12 1.62
CA THR A 13 2.87 0.66 0.64
C THR A 13 2.34 -0.55 -0.11
N VAL A 14 2.69 -0.64 -1.38
CA VAL A 14 2.39 -1.83 -2.20
C VAL A 14 2.99 -3.11 -1.58
N HIS A 15 2.25 -4.21 -1.66
CA HIS A 15 2.73 -5.53 -1.22
C HIS A 15 3.27 -6.33 -2.40
N HIS A 16 4.46 -5.96 -2.89
CA HIS A 16 5.12 -6.62 -4.03
C HIS A 16 6.54 -7.10 -3.67
N ASP A 17 6.97 -8.21 -4.26
CA ASP A 17 8.33 -8.76 -4.13
C ASP A 17 8.89 -9.14 -5.51
N PRO A 18 9.29 -8.14 -6.31
CA PRO A 18 9.76 -8.40 -7.65
C PRO A 18 11.17 -8.99 -7.63
N PRO A 19 11.54 -9.85 -8.60
CA PRO A 19 12.90 -10.39 -8.73
C PRO A 19 13.86 -9.37 -9.36
N HIS A 20 13.77 -8.10 -8.97
CA HIS A 20 14.65 -7.01 -9.41
C HIS A 20 14.94 -6.03 -8.27
N HIS A 21 15.85 -5.08 -8.51
CA HIS A 21 16.13 -4.02 -7.55
C HIS A 21 14.86 -3.23 -7.19
N THR A 22 14.68 -2.95 -5.90
CA THR A 22 13.66 -2.04 -5.39
C THR A 22 14.20 -1.31 -4.16
N ARG A 23 13.73 -0.07 -3.96
CA ARG A 23 14.01 0.73 -2.77
C ARG A 23 12.93 0.60 -1.70
N LEU A 24 11.88 -0.19 -1.92
CA LEU A 24 10.88 -0.52 -0.89
C LEU A 24 11.37 -1.69 -0.01
N PRO A 25 11.79 -1.44 1.25
CA PRO A 25 12.33 -2.47 2.12
C PRO A 25 11.27 -3.50 2.52
N ARG A 26 11.67 -4.76 2.67
CA ARG A 26 10.74 -5.86 2.97
C ARG A 26 9.86 -5.62 4.20
N TYR A 27 10.42 -5.07 5.27
CA TYR A 27 9.68 -4.81 6.51
C TYR A 27 8.58 -3.76 6.36
N ALA A 28 8.68 -2.91 5.33
CA ALA A 28 7.75 -1.82 5.07
C ALA A 28 6.72 -2.17 3.99
N ARG A 29 6.76 -3.35 3.36
CA ARG A 29 5.81 -3.74 2.29
C ARG A 29 4.42 -4.05 2.84
N GLY A 30 3.37 -3.53 2.19
CA GLY A 30 1.98 -3.70 2.62
C GLY A 30 1.61 -2.94 3.90
N LYS A 31 2.51 -2.11 4.44
CA LYS A 31 2.39 -1.41 5.72
C LYS A 31 1.80 -0.03 5.54
N ARG A 32 1.17 0.47 6.60
CA ARG A 32 0.50 1.79 6.59
C ARG A 32 1.36 2.85 7.23
N GLY A 33 1.38 4.02 6.60
CA GLY A 33 2.11 5.17 7.09
C GLY A 33 1.37 6.47 6.81
N THR A 34 2.00 7.57 7.21
CA THR A 34 1.51 8.92 6.98
C THR A 34 2.57 9.70 6.23
N VAL A 35 2.17 10.37 5.14
CA VAL A 35 3.06 11.27 4.41
C VAL A 35 3.44 12.44 5.31
N VAL A 36 4.73 12.67 5.48
CA VAL A 36 5.28 13.84 6.18
C VAL A 36 5.32 15.00 5.20
N GLU A 37 6.08 14.84 4.11
CA GLU A 37 6.23 15.85 3.06
C GLU A 37 6.78 15.25 1.74
N PRO A 38 6.61 15.95 0.60
CA PRO A 38 7.32 15.64 -0.63
C PRO A 38 8.80 16.05 -0.57
N GLU A 39 9.72 15.16 -0.93
CA GLU A 39 11.19 15.33 -0.88
C GLU A 39 11.81 15.65 -2.26
N GLY A 40 10.98 16.07 -3.23
CA GLY A 40 11.38 16.30 -4.62
C GLY A 40 11.34 15.04 -5.51
N ARG A 41 11.85 15.16 -6.74
CA ARG A 41 11.68 14.15 -7.79
C ARG A 41 12.99 13.46 -8.16
N ALA A 42 12.93 12.15 -8.37
CA ALA A 42 14.08 11.34 -8.77
C ALA A 42 13.67 10.25 -9.79
N LEU A 43 14.62 9.77 -10.58
CA LEU A 43 14.37 8.63 -11.47
C LEU A 43 14.05 7.40 -10.63
N LEU A 44 12.97 6.69 -10.96
CA LEU A 44 12.55 5.48 -10.26
C LEU A 44 13.71 4.48 -10.22
N ALA A 45 14.21 4.20 -9.01
CA ALA A 45 15.42 3.41 -8.79
C ALA A 45 15.33 2.01 -9.43
N ASP A 46 14.17 1.36 -9.36
CA ASP A 46 13.91 0.02 -9.92
C ASP A 46 14.21 -0.06 -11.42
N ARG A 47 13.80 0.97 -12.16
CA ARG A 47 14.02 1.08 -13.62
C ARG A 47 15.38 1.64 -13.93
N ASN A 48 15.84 2.65 -13.18
CA ASN A 48 17.15 3.27 -13.39
C ASN A 48 18.28 2.24 -13.26
N ALA A 49 18.18 1.33 -12.29
CA ALA A 49 19.14 0.23 -12.09
C ALA A 49 19.23 -0.75 -13.28
N GLN A 50 18.23 -0.75 -14.19
CA GLN A 50 18.23 -1.61 -15.38
C GLN A 50 19.04 -0.99 -16.54
N GLY A 51 19.44 0.28 -16.45
CA GLY A 51 20.32 0.93 -17.43
C GLY A 51 19.71 1.17 -18.82
N ARG A 52 18.37 1.10 -18.94
CA ARG A 52 17.66 1.25 -20.23
C ARG A 52 17.38 2.70 -20.63
N GLY A 53 17.60 3.65 -19.71
CA GLY A 53 17.37 5.08 -19.95
C GLY A 53 15.90 5.48 -20.02
N ASP A 54 14.98 4.59 -19.68
CA ASP A 54 13.51 4.77 -19.72
C ASP A 54 12.90 4.91 -18.31
N ALA A 55 13.73 5.16 -17.29
CA ALA A 55 13.26 5.31 -15.92
C ALA A 55 12.36 6.55 -15.80
N PRO A 56 11.12 6.41 -15.28
CA PRO A 56 10.26 7.57 -15.06
C PRO A 56 10.81 8.45 -13.94
N LEU A 57 10.59 9.77 -14.05
CA LEU A 57 10.85 10.73 -12.99
C LEU A 57 9.63 10.77 -12.05
N GLU A 58 9.81 10.33 -10.81
CA GLU A 58 8.74 10.21 -9.83
C GLU A 58 8.96 11.12 -8.62
N GLN A 59 7.85 11.53 -8.00
CA GLN A 59 7.88 12.21 -6.70
C GLN A 59 8.33 11.24 -5.62
N VAL A 60 9.19 11.70 -4.72
CA VAL A 60 9.60 10.98 -3.51
C VAL A 60 8.90 11.62 -2.32
N TYR A 61 8.44 10.79 -1.40
CA TYR A 61 7.75 11.20 -0.17
C TYR A 61 8.50 10.68 1.04
N ALA A 62 8.71 11.55 2.03
CA ALA A 62 9.02 11.11 3.37
C ALA A 62 7.73 10.55 4.01
N VAL A 63 7.74 9.26 4.39
CA VAL A 63 6.58 8.59 4.98
C VAL A 63 6.95 8.06 6.36
N SER A 64 6.21 8.48 7.39
CA SER A 64 6.37 7.99 8.76
C SER A 64 5.54 6.73 8.99
N PHE A 65 6.18 5.69 9.52
CA PHE A 65 5.57 4.43 9.90
C PHE A 65 5.72 4.21 11.41
N PRO A 66 4.64 3.93 12.14
CA PRO A 66 4.74 3.49 13.52
C PRO A 66 5.48 2.15 13.63
N ALA A 67 6.41 2.04 14.59
CA ALA A 67 7.14 0.79 14.85
C ALA A 67 6.20 -0.41 15.05
N ARG A 68 5.08 -0.21 15.76
CA ARG A 68 4.04 -1.22 15.95
C ARG A 68 3.40 -1.72 14.65
N GLU A 69 3.32 -0.91 13.60
CA GLU A 69 2.80 -1.35 12.29
C GLU A 69 3.84 -2.21 11.57
N LEU A 70 5.11 -1.83 11.66
CA LEU A 70 6.22 -2.54 11.02
C LEU A 70 6.49 -3.89 11.69
N TRP A 71 6.55 -3.91 13.02
CA TRP A 71 7.06 -5.05 13.80
C TRP A 71 6.09 -5.61 14.84
N GLY A 72 4.95 -4.96 15.08
CA GLY A 72 3.97 -5.37 16.09
C GLY A 72 4.18 -4.78 17.49
N GLU A 73 5.32 -4.13 17.72
CA GLU A 73 5.67 -3.49 18.99
C GLU A 73 6.50 -2.22 18.78
N GLY A 74 6.69 -1.44 19.85
CA GLY A 74 7.44 -0.18 19.83
C GLY A 74 6.56 1.07 19.75
N ASP A 75 7.07 2.17 20.31
CA ASP A 75 6.42 3.47 20.48
C ASP A 75 7.05 4.60 19.66
N HIS A 76 8.10 4.30 18.90
CA HIS A 76 8.77 5.22 17.99
C HIS A 76 8.26 5.07 16.55
N ASP A 77 8.68 6.00 15.70
CA ASP A 77 8.38 6.02 14.28
C ASP A 77 9.65 5.82 13.44
N VAL A 78 9.48 5.26 12.23
CA VAL A 78 10.51 5.13 11.20
C VAL A 78 10.07 5.93 9.98
N VAL A 79 10.91 6.84 9.52
CA VAL A 79 10.66 7.62 8.30
C VAL A 79 11.42 6.99 7.14
N LEU A 80 10.73 6.76 6.03
CA LEU A 80 11.31 6.23 4.79
C LEU A 80 11.01 7.16 3.62
N ASP A 81 12.01 7.35 2.76
CA ASP A 81 11.85 8.03 1.47
C ASP A 81 11.37 7.03 0.42
N LEU A 82 10.12 7.18 -0.01
CA LEU A 82 9.45 6.24 -0.90
C LEU A 82 8.98 6.94 -2.18
N PHE A 83 9.20 6.28 -3.32
CA PHE A 83 8.70 6.74 -4.61
C PHE A 83 7.17 6.68 -4.67
N GLU A 84 6.55 7.60 -5.41
CA GLU A 84 5.09 7.70 -5.58
C GLU A 84 4.46 6.36 -5.98
N SER A 85 5.09 5.61 -6.91
CA SER A 85 4.61 4.29 -7.35
C SER A 85 4.63 3.21 -6.27
N TYR A 86 5.29 3.44 -5.14
CA TYR A 86 5.26 2.51 -4.00
C TYR A 86 4.05 2.73 -3.09
N LEU A 87 3.29 3.80 -3.28
CA LEU A 87 2.24 4.25 -2.37
C LEU A 87 0.86 4.11 -3.01
N GLU A 88 -0.08 3.65 -2.20
CA GLU A 88 -1.50 3.58 -2.48
C GLU A 88 -2.25 4.46 -1.47
N ASP A 89 -3.36 5.06 -1.89
CA ASP A 89 -4.26 5.79 -0.99
C ASP A 89 -4.81 4.82 0.07
N ASP A 90 -4.75 5.18 1.36
CA ASP A 90 -5.33 4.42 2.48
C ASP A 90 -6.43 5.23 3.16
N ASP A 91 -7.39 5.70 2.35
CA ASP A 91 -8.54 6.43 2.86
C ASP A 91 -9.44 5.47 3.68
N PRO A 92 -9.80 5.80 4.92
CA PRO A 92 -10.72 5.00 5.72
C PRO A 92 -12.09 4.75 5.05
N GLY A 93 -12.50 5.56 4.07
CA GLY A 93 -13.72 5.34 3.28
C GLY A 93 -13.75 3.99 2.55
N ASP A 94 -12.62 3.57 1.96
CA ASP A 94 -12.51 2.30 1.23
C ASP A 94 -12.61 1.07 2.16
N ARG A 95 -12.25 1.24 3.44
CA ARG A 95 -12.30 0.15 4.44
C ARG A 95 -13.71 -0.14 4.94
N ALA A 96 -14.54 0.91 5.08
CA ALA A 96 -15.92 0.76 5.49
C ALA A 96 -16.73 0.00 4.42
N GLU A 97 -16.41 0.22 3.14
CA GLU A 97 -17.06 -0.46 2.02
C GLU A 97 -16.59 -1.92 1.88
N ALA A 98 -15.29 -2.20 1.99
CA ALA A 98 -14.75 -3.56 1.94
C ALA A 98 -15.18 -4.46 3.12
N ALA A 99 -15.40 -3.89 4.30
CA ALA A 99 -15.91 -4.63 5.47
C ALA A 99 -17.44 -4.90 5.42
N ALA A 100 -18.17 -4.26 4.49
CA ALA A 100 -19.63 -4.34 4.41
C ALA A 100 -20.16 -5.33 3.36
N ALA A 101 -19.32 -6.13 2.69
CA ALA A 101 -19.78 -7.13 1.73
C ALA A 101 -20.57 -8.27 2.43
N PRO A 102 -21.86 -8.48 2.14
CA PRO A 102 -22.62 -9.54 2.77
C PRO A 102 -22.27 -10.90 2.15
N GLY A 103 -21.97 -11.86 3.01
CA GLY A 103 -21.88 -13.26 2.63
C GLY A 103 -23.20 -13.72 2.04
N THR A 104 -23.22 -14.07 0.74
CA THR A 104 -24.35 -14.76 0.15
C THR A 104 -24.27 -16.23 0.56
N SER A 105 -24.83 -16.54 1.74
CA SER A 105 -25.25 -17.90 2.06
C SER A 105 -26.76 -17.97 1.92
N ARG A 106 -27.23 -18.71 0.92
CA ARG A 106 -28.55 -19.31 0.95
C ARG A 106 -28.42 -20.78 0.58
N ALA A 107 -28.26 -21.59 1.62
CA ALA A 107 -28.38 -23.03 1.57
C ALA A 107 -29.83 -23.46 1.84
N GLN A 108 -30.22 -24.55 1.16
CA GLN A 108 -31.32 -25.49 1.44
C GLN A 108 -32.75 -24.99 1.08
N THR A 109 -33.66 -25.84 0.59
CA THR A 109 -33.85 -27.27 0.92
C THR A 109 -34.50 -28.04 -0.23
N GLY A 110 -34.02 -29.24 -0.51
CA GLY A 110 -34.71 -30.23 -1.32
C GLY A 110 -35.81 -30.93 -0.51
N GLY A 111 -37.03 -30.95 -1.05
CA GLY A 111 -38.12 -31.80 -0.54
C GLY A 111 -38.25 -33.03 -1.43
N LYS A 112 -37.83 -34.19 -0.92
CA LYS A 112 -38.28 -35.50 -1.39
C LYS A 112 -39.39 -35.93 -0.43
N ASP A 113 -40.59 -36.11 -0.94
CA ASP A 113 -41.57 -37.00 -0.30
C ASP A 113 -42.34 -37.73 -1.40
N GLY A 114 -42.17 -39.05 -1.41
CA GLY A 114 -43.00 -39.95 -2.18
C GLY A 114 -43.90 -40.76 -1.24
N LYS A 115 -44.95 -41.30 -1.88
CA LYS A 115 -45.72 -42.51 -1.52
C LYS A 115 -47.06 -42.24 -0.80
N PRO A 116 -48.13 -43.06 -1.02
CA PRO A 116 -48.25 -44.34 -1.75
C PRO A 116 -48.76 -44.35 -3.18
#